data_AF-A0A943GXJ9-F1
#
_entry.id   AF-A0A943GXJ9-F1
#
_cell.length_a   1.000
_cell.length_b   1.000
_cell.length_c   1.000
_cell.angle_alpha   90.00
_cell.angle_beta   90.00
_cell.angle_gamma   90.00
#
_symmetry.space_group_name_H-M   'P 1'
#
loop_
_entity.id
_entity.type
_entity.pdbx_description
1 polymer ?
#
loop_
_entity_poly.entity_id
_entity_poly.type
_entity_poly.pdbx_seq_one_letter_code
_entity_poly.pdbx_strand_id
1 'polypeptide(L)'
;MKNEVKENTQKKENIEYKAQIRKVCPMCEREVILCLTRQQTKELEEYQRYGGLIQDRMPSLDRFGREFLKTGYCPECQEMLFHTECENSVAYIINGVVK
;
A
#
# COMPACT_ATOMS: atom_id res chain seq x y z
N MET A 1 42.54 10.19 -1.33
CA MET A 1 41.49 9.61 -0.48
C MET A 1 40.54 8.83 -1.37
N LYS A 2 40.46 7.51 -1.18
CA LYS A 2 39.54 6.63 -1.91
C LYS A 2 38.20 6.70 -1.17
N ASN A 3 37.22 7.40 -1.72
CA ASN A 3 35.86 7.35 -1.19
C ASN A 3 35.14 6.22 -1.91
N GLU A 4 35.15 5.06 -1.23
CA GLU A 4 34.33 3.90 -1.58
C GLU A 4 32.86 4.30 -1.46
N VAL A 5 32.23 4.57 -2.60
CA VAL A 5 30.78 4.63 -2.71
C VAL A 5 30.30 3.19 -2.50
N LYS A 6 29.82 2.92 -1.28
CA LYS A 6 29.15 1.65 -0.96
C LYS A 6 27.84 1.63 -1.75
N GLU A 7 27.87 0.99 -2.91
CA GLU A 7 26.67 0.55 -3.63
C GLU A 7 25.83 -0.29 -2.68
N ASN A 8 24.77 0.31 -2.15
CA ASN A 8 23.80 -0.36 -1.32
C ASN A 8 22.87 -1.12 -2.28
N THR A 9 23.32 -2.29 -2.72
CA THR A 9 22.58 -3.20 -3.59
C THR A 9 21.39 -3.79 -2.82
N GLN A 10 20.30 -3.02 -2.72
CA GLN A 10 19.02 -3.55 -2.28
C GLN A 10 18.57 -4.60 -3.30
N LYS A 11 18.56 -5.86 -2.87
CA LYS A 11 17.94 -6.99 -3.58
C LYS A 11 16.50 -6.61 -3.91
N LYS A 12 16.22 -6.23 -5.15
CA LYS A 12 14.86 -6.14 -5.67
C LYS A 12 14.35 -7.57 -5.80
N GLU A 13 13.68 -8.06 -4.75
CA GLU A 13 12.85 -9.25 -4.88
C GLU A 13 11.84 -8.97 -6.01
N ASN A 14 11.72 -9.91 -6.96
CA ASN A 14 10.72 -9.82 -8.02
C ASN A 14 9.34 -10.07 -7.39
N ILE A 15 8.77 -9.02 -6.80
CA ILE A 15 7.43 -9.07 -6.21
C ILE A 15 6.41 -9.16 -7.35
N GLU A 16 5.73 -10.31 -7.43
CA GLU A 16 4.66 -10.53 -8.41
C GLU A 16 3.33 -10.03 -7.85
N TYR A 17 2.86 -8.90 -8.37
CA TYR A 17 1.54 -8.36 -8.06
C TYR A 17 0.45 -9.05 -8.92
N LYS A 18 -0.68 -9.41 -8.30
CA LYS A 18 -1.78 -10.16 -8.94
C LYS A 18 -3.10 -9.40 -9.00
N ALA A 19 -3.34 -8.46 -8.09
CA ALA A 19 -4.56 -7.66 -8.05
C ALA A 19 -4.27 -6.18 -7.82
N GLN A 20 -5.23 -5.33 -8.20
CA GLN A 20 -5.18 -3.89 -8.02
C GLN A 20 -6.47 -3.38 -7.40
N ILE A 21 -6.36 -2.63 -6.31
CA ILE A 21 -7.49 -1.95 -5.66
C ILE A 21 -7.41 -0.47 -5.98
N ARG A 22 -8.44 0.06 -6.63
CA ARG A 22 -8.52 1.47 -7.04
C ARG A 22 -9.49 2.22 -6.14
N LYS A 23 -9.06 3.36 -5.62
CA LYS A 23 -9.91 4.27 -4.85
C LYS A 23 -9.52 5.72 -5.12
N VAL A 24 -10.48 6.61 -5.02
CA VAL A 24 -10.22 8.05 -4.94
C VAL A 24 -9.98 8.41 -3.48
N CYS A 25 -8.85 9.06 -3.19
CA CYS A 25 -8.56 9.51 -1.84
C CYS A 25 -9.56 10.60 -1.43
N PRO A 26 -10.31 10.43 -0.33
CA PRO A 26 -11.32 11.42 0.07
C PRO A 26 -10.74 12.72 0.63
N MET A 27 -9.41 12.82 0.84
CA MET A 27 -8.76 14.07 1.27
C MET A 27 -8.21 14.91 0.13
N CYS A 28 -7.59 14.28 -0.86
CA CYS A 28 -6.86 14.97 -1.92
C CYS A 28 -7.41 14.69 -3.32
N GLU A 29 -8.48 13.89 -3.42
CA GLU A 29 -9.23 13.58 -4.65
C GLU A 29 -8.39 12.93 -5.76
N ARG A 30 -7.17 12.48 -5.43
CA ARG A 30 -6.33 11.70 -6.33
C ARG A 30 -6.82 10.26 -6.42
N GLU A 31 -6.83 9.70 -7.63
CA GLU A 31 -6.98 8.26 -7.79
C GLU A 31 -5.70 7.56 -7.33
N VAL A 32 -5.85 6.54 -6.50
CA VAL A 32 -4.76 5.72 -6.00
C VAL A 32 -5.06 4.26 -6.23
N ILE A 33 -4.03 3.53 -6.68
CA ILE A 33 -4.06 2.11 -6.93
C ILE A 33 -3.11 1.43 -5.94
N LEU A 34 -3.64 0.51 -5.14
CA LEU A 34 -2.83 -0.40 -4.33
C LEU A 34 -2.64 -1.72 -5.09
N CYS A 35 -1.40 -2.09 -5.36
CA CYS A 35 -1.02 -3.36 -5.97
C CYS A 35 -0.83 -4.43 -4.89
N LEU A 36 -1.53 -5.56 -5.02
CA LEU A 36 -1.51 -6.65 -4.05
C LEU A 36 -0.74 -7.85 -4.59
N THR A 37 0.08 -8.46 -3.74
CA THR A 37 0.71 -9.75 -4.01
C THR A 37 -0.33 -10.88 -4.03
N ARG A 38 0.05 -12.06 -4.53
CA ARG A 38 -0.85 -13.23 -4.52
C ARG A 38 -1.41 -13.57 -3.14
N GLN A 39 -0.58 -13.47 -2.09
CA GLN A 39 -1.00 -13.76 -0.72
C GLN A 39 -2.01 -12.72 -0.22
N GLN A 40 -1.70 -11.43 -0.42
CA GLN A 40 -2.59 -10.32 -0.03
C GLN A 40 -3.93 -10.37 -0.76
N THR A 41 -3.96 -10.75 -2.03
CA THR A 41 -5.19 -10.94 -2.80
C THR A 41 -6.07 -12.02 -2.16
N LYS A 42 -5.49 -13.15 -1.78
CA LYS A 42 -6.24 -14.25 -1.15
C LYS A 42 -6.82 -13.85 0.21
N GLU A 43 -6.02 -13.15 1.02
CA GLU A 43 -6.47 -12.58 2.31
C GLU A 43 -7.61 -11.58 2.12
N LEU A 44 -7.54 -10.75 1.08
CA LEU A 44 -8.61 -9.80 0.75
C LEU A 44 -9.92 -10.52 0.39
N GLU A 45 -9.85 -11.56 -0.44
CA GLU A 45 -11.02 -12.35 -0.83
C GLU A 45 -11.67 -13.03 0.39
N GLU A 46 -10.87 -13.59 1.29
CA GLU A 46 -11.36 -14.19 2.54
C GLU A 46 -11.98 -13.12 3.47
N TYR A 47 -11.32 -11.98 3.62
CA TYR A 47 -11.83 -10.85 4.40
C TYR A 47 -13.16 -10.32 3.84
N GLN A 48 -13.28 -10.16 2.52
CA GLN A 48 -14.53 -9.72 1.89
C GLN A 48 -15.66 -10.73 2.06
N ARG A 49 -15.34 -12.03 2.08
CA ARG A 49 -16.33 -13.11 2.23
C ARG A 49 -16.81 -13.28 3.66
N TYR A 50 -15.91 -13.22 4.64
CA TYR A 50 -16.20 -13.62 6.02
C TYR A 50 -16.15 -12.46 7.03
N GLY A 51 -15.61 -11.31 6.65
CA GLY A 51 -15.40 -10.17 7.54
C GLY A 51 -14.45 -10.46 8.71
N GLY A 52 -14.57 -9.64 9.76
CA GLY A 52 -13.73 -9.68 10.96
C GLY A 52 -12.84 -8.46 11.10
N LEU A 53 -11.88 -8.52 12.03
CA LEU A 53 -10.90 -7.47 12.22
C LEU A 53 -9.86 -7.52 11.09
N ILE A 54 -9.64 -6.40 10.41
CA ILE A 54 -8.78 -6.37 9.21
C ILE A 54 -7.32 -6.72 9.53
N GLN A 55 -6.84 -6.39 10.74
CA GLN A 55 -5.48 -6.74 11.18
C GLN A 55 -5.28 -8.26 11.34
N ASP A 56 -6.35 -8.99 11.68
CA ASP A 56 -6.29 -10.45 11.85
C ASP A 56 -6.50 -11.17 10.52
N ARG A 57 -7.30 -10.57 9.62
CA ARG A 57 -7.66 -11.15 8.32
C ARG A 57 -6.70 -10.80 7.20
N MET A 58 -6.00 -9.67 7.31
CA MET A 58 -5.02 -9.20 6.33
C MET A 58 -3.67 -8.91 6.99
N PRO A 59 -3.05 -9.91 7.64
CA PRO A 59 -1.78 -9.73 8.33
C PRO A 59 -0.61 -9.44 7.38
N SER A 60 -0.71 -9.80 6.10
CA SER A 60 0.35 -9.56 5.11
C SER A 60 0.37 -8.14 4.53
N LEU A 61 -0.63 -7.31 4.85
CA LEU A 61 -0.59 -5.88 4.60
C LEU A 61 -0.02 -5.13 5.80
N ASP A 62 0.64 -4.01 5.55
CA ASP A 62 1.02 -3.09 6.61
C ASP A 62 -0.21 -2.27 7.09
N ARG A 63 0.01 -1.41 8.09
CA ARG A 63 -1.05 -0.53 8.60
C ARG A 63 -1.60 0.40 7.52
N PHE A 64 -0.76 0.89 6.60
CA PHE A 64 -1.16 1.81 5.53
C PHE A 64 -2.08 1.14 4.52
N GLY A 65 -1.75 -0.08 4.11
CA GLY A 65 -2.52 -0.87 3.16
C GLY A 65 -3.88 -1.24 3.74
N ARG A 66 -3.92 -1.67 5.01
CA ARG A 66 -5.20 -1.93 5.69
C ARG A 66 -6.06 -0.69 5.81
N GLU A 67 -5.46 0.45 6.16
CA GLU A 67 -6.18 1.72 6.24
C GLU A 67 -6.72 2.14 4.87
N PHE A 68 -5.90 2.08 3.81
CA PHE A 68 -6.33 2.34 2.44
C PHE A 68 -7.51 1.44 2.02
N LEU A 69 -7.47 0.15 2.36
CA LEU A 69 -8.57 -0.76 2.09
C LEU A 69 -9.86 -0.41 2.83
N LYS A 70 -9.79 0.21 4.01
CA LYS A 70 -10.99 0.64 4.76
C LYS A 70 -11.49 2.01 4.31
N THR A 71 -10.61 3.01 4.25
CA THR A 71 -11.01 4.42 4.11
C THR A 71 -10.69 5.01 2.75
N GLY A 72 -9.69 4.48 2.06
CA GLY A 72 -9.20 5.01 0.79
C GLY A 72 -8.21 6.18 0.93
N TYR A 73 -7.81 6.56 2.14
CA TYR A 73 -6.76 7.56 2.32
C TYR A 73 -5.46 7.11 1.66
N CYS A 74 -4.92 7.93 0.77
CA CYS A 74 -3.64 7.64 0.13
C CYS A 74 -2.49 7.68 1.15
N PRO A 75 -1.34 7.04 0.85
CA PRO A 75 -0.18 7.04 1.75
C PRO A 75 0.21 8.45 2.21
N GLU A 76 0.37 9.40 1.29
CA GLU A 76 0.77 10.78 1.60
C GLU A 76 -0.19 11.48 2.58
N CYS A 77 -1.49 11.27 2.42
CA CYS A 77 -2.49 11.84 3.34
C CYS A 77 -2.48 11.12 4.70
N GLN A 78 -2.25 9.81 4.73
CA GLN A 78 -2.09 9.07 5.97
C GLN A 78 -0.83 9.51 6.73
N GLU A 79 0.29 9.76 6.04
CA GLU A 79 1.52 10.25 6.66
C GLU A 79 1.30 11.61 7.33
N MET A 80 0.60 12.52 6.64
CA MET A 80 0.20 13.81 7.18
C MET A 80 -0.73 13.69 8.40
N LEU A 81 -1.74 12.81 8.34
CA LEU A 81 -2.73 12.62 9.41
C LEU A 81 -2.15 11.94 10.65
N PHE A 82 -1.29 10.94 10.47
CA PHE A 82 -0.82 10.07 11.55
C PHE A 82 0.62 10.34 11.98
N HIS A 83 1.30 11.30 11.34
CA HIS A 83 2.69 11.67 11.61
C HIS A 83 3.63 10.46 11.60
N THR A 84 3.48 9.61 10.58
CA THR A 84 4.25 8.38 10.41
C THR A 84 4.56 8.16 8.94
N GLU A 85 5.67 7.51 8.61
CA GLU A 85 6.08 7.26 7.22
C GLU A 85 5.56 5.93 6.68
N CYS A 86 5.30 5.87 5.37
CA CYS A 86 4.90 4.68 4.64
C CYS A 86 6.11 3.89 4.17
N GLU A 87 6.37 2.76 4.82
CA GLU A 87 7.53 1.89 4.51
C GLU A 87 7.39 1.19 3.14
N ASN A 88 6.16 0.97 2.67
CA ASN A 88 5.88 0.23 1.44
C ASN A 88 5.24 1.09 0.35
N SER A 89 5.76 2.30 0.15
CA SER A 89 5.26 3.25 -0.85
C SER A 89 5.28 2.70 -2.28
N VAL A 90 6.19 1.76 -2.59
CA VAL A 90 6.31 1.10 -3.90
C VAL A 90 5.10 0.25 -4.30
N ALA A 91 4.25 -0.11 -3.34
CA ALA A 91 3.01 -0.85 -3.62
C ALA A 91 1.88 0.05 -4.16
N TYR A 92 2.06 1.37 -4.15
CA TYR A 92 1.04 2.34 -4.54
C TYR A 92 1.39 3.04 -5.85
N ILE A 93 0.38 3.24 -6.69
CA ILE A 93 0.44 4.11 -7.87
C ILE A 93 -0.53 5.26 -7.63
N ILE A 94 0.00 6.49 -7.54
CA ILE A 94 -0.78 7.71 -7.32
C ILE A 94 -0.97 8.41 -8.66
N ASN A 95 -2.22 8.48 -9.10
CA ASN A 95 -2.62 9.19 -10.31
C ASN A 95 -3.07 10.62 -9.97
N GLY A 96 -3.38 11.41 -11.00
CA GLY A 96 -3.84 12.79 -10.84
C GLY A 96 -5.19 12.91 -10.12
N VAL A 97 -5.59 14.16 -9.88
CA VAL A 97 -6.90 14.50 -9.31
C VAL A 97 -7.99 14.12 -10.31
N VAL A 98 -9.00 13.37 -9.85
CA VAL A 98 -10.16 13.00 -10.65
C VAL A 98 -11.16 14.15 -10.57
N LYS A 99 -11.23 14.98 -11.63
CA LYS A 99 -12.21 16.06 -11.79
C LYS A 99 -13.32 15.65 -12.73
#